data_AF-A0A844FD80-F1
#
_entry.id   AF-A0A844FD80-F1
#
_cell.length_a   1.000
_cell.length_b   1.000
_cell.length_c   1.000
_cell.angle_alpha   90.00
_cell.angle_beta   90.00
_cell.angle_gamma   90.00
#
_symmetry.space_group_name_H-M   'P 1'
#
loop_
_entity.id
_entity.type
_entity.pdbx_description
1 polymer ?
#
loop_
_entity_poly.entity_id
_entity_poly.type
_entity_poly.pdbx_seq_one_letter_code
_entity_poly.pdbx_strand_id
1 'polypeptide(L)' 'MEPEFISKIFRPFEQESADIIKKYGGSRLGMAIADQMVRLMGGEIVIDN' A
#
# COMPACT_ATOMS: atom_id res chain seq x y z
N MET A 1 6.60 -6.31 -8.64
CA MET A 1 6.69 -5.43 -7.47
C MET A 1 7.95 -5.84 -6.73
N GLU A 2 8.83 -4.90 -6.40
CA GLU A 2 10.05 -5.24 -5.66
C GLU A 2 9.70 -5.88 -4.30
N PRO A 3 10.32 -7.01 -3.90
CA PRO A 3 9.99 -7.69 -2.63
C PRO A 3 10.13 -6.77 -1.42
N GLU A 4 11.08 -5.84 -1.46
CA GLU A 4 11.29 -4.84 -0.41
C GLU A 4 10.13 -3.85 -0.28
N PHE A 5 9.42 -3.59 -1.37
CA PHE A 5 8.29 -2.66 -1.39
C PHE A 5 7.04 -3.27 -0.76
N ILE A 6 6.88 -4.59 -0.79
CA ILE A 6 5.76 -5.31 -0.15
C ILE A 6 5.65 -4.95 1.33
N SER A 7 6.79 -4.87 2.04
CA SER A 7 6.83 -4.49 3.45
C SER A 7 6.40 -3.03 3.74
N LYS A 8 6.39 -2.19 2.70
CA LYS A 8 6.12 -0.75 2.79
C LYS A 8 4.77 -0.37 2.19
N ILE A 9 4.10 -1.28 1.48
CA ILE A 9 2.89 -0.98 0.70
C ILE A 9 1.72 -0.43 1.53
N PHE A 10 1.65 -0.79 2.81
CA PHE A 10 0.62 -0.32 3.74
C PHE A 10 1.00 0.96 4.49
N ARG A 11 2.22 1.47 4.30
CA ARG A 11 2.63 2.72 4.93
C ARG A 11 2.02 3.91 4.18
N PRO A 12 1.54 4.94 4.89
CA PRO A 12 1.03 6.15 4.26
C PRO A 12 2.09 6.79 3.34
N PHE A 13 1.66 7.23 2.16
CA PHE A 13 2.48 7.96 1.18
C PHE A 13 3.64 7.17 0.55
N GLU A 14 3.78 5.87 0.85
CA GLU A 14 4.85 5.06 0.27
C GLU A 14 4.64 4.75 -1.22
N GLN A 15 5.76 4.70 -1.94
CA GLN A 15 5.78 4.55 -3.38
C GLN A 15 6.92 3.66 -3.85
N GLU A 16 6.60 2.76 -4.77
CA GLU A 16 7.58 1.87 -5.38
C GLU A 16 8.55 2.65 -6.30
N SER A 17 8.04 3.67 -6.99
CA SER A 17 8.85 4.55 -7.84
C SER A 17 8.16 5.88 -8.13
N ALA A 18 8.96 6.91 -8.44
CA ALA A 18 8.48 8.24 -8.80
C ALA A 18 7.67 8.28 -10.12
N ASP A 19 7.90 7.31 -11.01
CA ASP A 19 7.19 7.20 -12.29
C ASP A 19 5.71 6.83 -12.10
N ILE A 20 5.37 6.16 -10.99
CA ILE A 20 3.98 5.79 -10.70
C ILE A 20 3.12 7.03 -10.39
N ILE A 21 3.65 8.06 -9.72
CA ILE A 21 2.91 9.33 -9.51
C ILE A 21 2.58 9.95 -10.85
N LYS A 22 3.57 10.06 -11.75
CA LYS A 22 3.37 10.68 -13.06
C LYS A 22 2.35 9.93 -13.91
N LYS A 23 2.29 8.60 -13.78
CA LYS A 23 1.43 7.74 -14.60
C LYS A 23 0.00 7.61 -14.06
N TYR A 24 -0.18 7.57 -12.74
CA TYR A 24 -1.48 7.24 -12.11
C TYR A 24 -1.98 8.27 -11.09
N GLY A 25 -1.15 9.22 -10.66
CA GLY A 25 -1.51 10.24 -9.66
C GLY A 25 -1.89 9.66 -8.29
N GLY A 26 -2.28 10.54 -7.36
CA GLY A 26 -2.83 10.19 -6.04
C GLY A 26 -1.85 10.28 -4.85
N SER A 27 -2.42 10.32 -3.64
CA SER A 27 -1.69 10.48 -2.37
C SER A 27 -1.13 9.19 -1.76
N ARG A 28 -1.42 8.03 -2.38
CA ARG A 28 -1.00 6.70 -1.90
C ARG A 28 -1.43 6.39 -0.46
N LEU A 29 -2.60 6.88 -0.08
CA LEU A 29 -3.23 6.57 1.19
C LEU A 29 -4.16 5.35 1.13
N GLY A 30 -4.57 4.92 -0.07
CA GLY A 30 -5.59 3.87 -0.23
C GLY A 30 -5.24 2.55 0.46
N MET A 31 -4.00 2.07 0.32
CA MET A 31 -3.56 0.82 0.97
C MET A 31 -3.46 0.96 2.48
N ALA A 32 -3.01 2.10 2.99
CA ALA A 32 -2.96 2.37 4.42
C ALA A 32 -4.36 2.42 5.05
N ILE A 33 -5.31 3.06 4.37
CA ILE A 33 -6.72 3.14 4.81
C ILE A 33 -7.36 1.74 4.78
N ALA A 34 -7.14 0.98 3.71
CA ALA A 34 -7.69 -0.37 3.58
C ALA A 34 -7.16 -1.31 4.68
N ASP A 35 -5.85 -1.28 4.97
CA ASP A 35 -5.26 -2.06 6.08
C ASP A 35 -5.88 -1.65 7.42
N GLN A 36 -6.00 -0.35 7.69
CA GLN A 36 -6.65 0.13 8.92
C GLN A 36 -8.10 -0.33 9.04
N MET A 37 -8.88 -0.25 7.95
CA MET A 37 -10.26 -0.72 7.94
C MET A 37 -10.37 -2.22 8.21
N VAL A 38 -9.58 -3.04 7.51
CA VAL A 38 -9.59 -4.50 7.68
C VAL A 38 -9.17 -4.89 9.10
N ARG A 39 -8.17 -4.22 9.68
CA ARG A 39 -7.75 -4.41 11.08
C ARG A 39 -8.85 -4.06 12.07
N LEU A 40 -9.57 -2.95 11.86
CA LEU A 40 -10.72 -2.57 12.69
C LEU A 40 -11.85 -3.60 12.63
N MET A 41 -11.98 -4.31 11.49
CA MET A 41 -12.91 -5.42 11.31
C MET A 41 -12.39 -6.75 11.88
N GLY A 42 -11.20 -6.78 12.49
CA GLY A 42 -10.57 -7.99 13.03
C GLY A 42 -9.97 -8.92 11.98
N GLY A 43 -9.79 -8.45 10.74
CA GLY A 43 -9.14 -9.18 9.66
C GLY A 43 -7.68 -8.77 9.46
N GLU A 44 -7.05 -9.41 8.48
CA GLU A 44 -5.68 -9.12 8.04
C GLU A 44 -5.60 -9.19 6.52
N ILE A 45 -4.84 -8.25 5.91
CA ILE A 45 -4.50 -8.31 4.48
C ILE A 45 -3.16 -9.03 4.37
N VAL A 46 -3.14 -10.14 3.62
CA VAL A 46 -1.94 -10.93 3.36
C VAL A 46 -1.61 -10.87 1.87
N ILE A 47 -0.33 -10.72 1.56
CA ILE A 47 0.18 -10.80 0.19
C ILE A 47 0.74 -12.21 0.02
N ASP A 48 0.15 -12.95 -0.92
CA ASP A 48 0.60 -14.29 -1.30
C ASP A 48 1.45 -14.20 -2.59
N ASN A 49 2.33 -15.19 -2.78
CA ASN A 49 3.32 -15.23 -3.87
C ASN A 49 2.74 -15.75 -5.18
#